data_AF-A0A1F7X7I2-F1
#
_entry.id   AF-A0A1F7X7I2-F1
#
_cell.length_a   1.000
_cell.length_b   1.000
_cell.length_c   1.000
_cell.angle_alpha   90.00
_cell.angle_beta   90.00
_cell.angle_gamma   90.00
#
_symmetry.space_group_name_H-M   'P 1'
#
loop_
_entity.id
_entity.type
_entity.pdbx_description
1 polymer ?
#
loop_
_entity_poly.entity_id
_entity_poly.type
_entity_poly.pdbx_seq_one_letter_code
_entity_poly.pdbx_strand_id
1 'polypeptide(L)'
;MTKYRQYFQKMLSDNQEIFASFRLLHDNYALDQEKWQEEFNLKGEKILEIVREYENRLCANTERGMYNKFSANLAEKFQNEVRKHFPMIDYIGVKTKPNNLSSTDIFAIKRIKLN
;
A
#
# COMPACT_ATOMS: atom_id res chain seq x y z
N MET A 1 -16.39 6.82 19.51
CA MET A 1 -15.50 6.39 18.40
C MET A 1 -14.81 7.61 17.82
N THR A 2 -13.52 7.52 17.51
CA THR A 2 -12.76 8.58 16.84
C THR A 2 -13.17 8.68 15.36
N LYS A 3 -13.11 9.87 14.74
CA LYS A 3 -13.54 10.09 13.34
C LYS A 3 -12.86 9.12 12.36
N TYR A 4 -11.56 8.90 12.49
CA TYR A 4 -10.83 7.98 11.61
C TYR A 4 -11.36 6.53 11.70
N ARG A 5 -11.78 6.08 12.90
CA ARG A 5 -12.41 4.75 13.08
C ARG A 5 -13.78 4.66 12.42
N GLN A 6 -14.57 5.72 12.48
CA GLN A 6 -15.88 5.76 11.80
C GLN A 6 -15.72 5.66 10.28
N TYR A 7 -14.76 6.41 9.73
CA TYR A 7 -14.43 6.33 8.30
C TYR A 7 -13.89 4.97 7.90
N PHE A 8 -13.05 4.35 8.73
CA PHE A 8 -12.55 2.99 8.50
C PHE A 8 -13.68 1.96 8.52
N GLN A 9 -14.58 2.02 9.51
CA GLN A 9 -15.74 1.14 9.55
C GLN A 9 -16.67 1.36 8.36
N LYS A 10 -16.90 2.61 7.97
CA LYS A 10 -17.70 2.93 6.79
C LYS A 10 -17.06 2.37 5.51
N MET A 11 -15.75 2.52 5.35
CA MET A 11 -15.00 1.94 4.23
C MET A 11 -15.20 0.42 4.15
N LEU A 12 -15.11 -0.29 5.27
CA LEU A 12 -15.34 -1.73 5.33
C LEU A 12 -16.80 -2.08 5.04
N SER A 13 -17.76 -1.36 5.63
CA SER A 13 -19.20 -1.59 5.44
C SER A 13 -19.67 -1.34 4.01
N ASP A 14 -19.17 -0.29 3.37
CA ASP A 14 -19.57 0.07 2.01
C ASP A 14 -18.91 -0.85 0.97
N ASN A 15 -17.82 -1.54 1.32
CA ASN A 15 -17.04 -2.39 0.42
C ASN A 15 -16.84 -3.83 0.95
N GLN A 16 -17.80 -4.35 1.71
CA GLN A 16 -17.66 -5.63 2.45
C GLN A 16 -17.21 -6.79 1.55
N GLU A 17 -17.81 -6.93 0.37
CA GLU A 17 -17.50 -8.02 -0.56
C GLU A 17 -16.05 -7.97 -1.05
N ILE A 18 -15.58 -6.76 -1.40
CA ILE A 18 -14.22 -6.55 -1.91
C ILE A 18 -13.21 -6.83 -0.79
N PHE A 19 -13.43 -6.31 0.41
CA PHE A 19 -12.54 -6.56 1.55
C PHE A 19 -12.59 -8.02 2.03
N ALA A 20 -13.74 -8.69 1.97
CA ALA A 20 -13.85 -10.11 2.32
C ALA A 20 -13.05 -10.99 1.35
N SER A 21 -13.19 -10.75 0.04
CA SER A 21 -12.41 -11.48 -0.98
C SER A 21 -10.91 -11.19 -0.88
N PHE A 22 -10.54 -9.93 -0.60
CA PHE A 22 -9.15 -9.56 -0.41
C PHE A 22 -8.55 -10.19 0.85
N ARG A 23 -9.33 -10.36 1.93
CA ARG A 23 -8.85 -11.01 3.16
C ARG A 23 -8.43 -12.45 2.93
N LEU A 24 -9.23 -13.22 2.17
CA LEU A 24 -8.85 -14.59 1.78
C LEU A 24 -7.55 -14.60 0.95
N LEU A 25 -7.42 -13.65 0.02
CA LEU A 25 -6.20 -13.53 -0.77
C LEU A 25 -5.00 -13.12 0.08
N HIS A 26 -5.19 -12.23 1.07
CA HIS A 26 -4.16 -11.79 2.00
C HIS A 26 -3.66 -12.95 2.87
N ASP A 27 -4.57 -13.78 3.38
CA ASP A 27 -4.22 -14.99 4.13
C ASP A 27 -3.40 -15.97 3.25
N ASN A 28 -3.82 -16.16 2.00
CA ASN A 28 -3.08 -16.98 1.03
C ASN A 28 -1.71 -16.39 0.67
N TYR A 29 -1.63 -15.07 0.48
CA TYR A 29 -0.39 -14.36 0.21
C TYR A 29 0.58 -14.44 1.40
N ALA A 30 0.07 -14.42 2.63
CA ALA A 30 0.89 -14.63 3.82
C ALA A 30 1.51 -16.04 3.89
N LEU A 31 0.88 -17.04 3.27
CA LEU A 31 1.41 -18.40 3.15
C LEU A 31 2.39 -18.57 1.98
N ASP A 32 2.07 -18.01 0.81
CA ASP A 32 2.86 -18.16 -0.42
C ASP A 32 2.90 -16.86 -1.24
N GLN A 33 3.82 -15.98 -0.87
CA GLN A 33 3.92 -14.64 -1.47
C GLN A 33 4.23 -14.71 -2.97
N GLU A 34 5.07 -15.66 -3.40
CA GLU A 34 5.52 -15.74 -4.80
C GLU A 34 4.39 -16.14 -5.73
N LYS A 35 3.60 -17.15 -5.33
CA LYS A 35 2.45 -17.62 -6.12
C LYS A 35 1.33 -16.59 -6.21
N TRP A 36 1.05 -15.88 -5.12
CA TRP A 36 -0.09 -14.97 -5.04
C TRP A 36 0.25 -13.51 -5.37
N GLN A 37 1.52 -13.17 -5.63
CA GLN A 37 1.96 -11.78 -5.85
C GLN A 37 1.20 -11.06 -6.95
N GLU A 38 0.97 -11.69 -8.10
CA GLU A 38 0.29 -11.04 -9.23
C GLU A 38 -1.16 -10.71 -8.89
N GLU A 39 -1.89 -11.68 -8.33
CA GLU A 39 -3.29 -11.48 -7.94
C GLU A 39 -3.41 -10.53 -6.75
N PHE A 40 -2.48 -10.61 -5.78
CA PHE A 40 -2.41 -9.72 -4.62
C PHE A 40 -2.16 -8.27 -5.05
N ASN A 41 -1.29 -8.05 -6.03
CA ASN A 41 -1.06 -6.72 -6.60
C ASN A 41 -2.30 -6.21 -7.33
N LEU A 42 -2.92 -7.04 -8.19
CA LEU A 42 -4.08 -6.64 -8.98
C LEU A 42 -5.30 -6.29 -8.12
N LYS A 43 -5.67 -7.17 -7.17
CA LYS A 43 -6.80 -6.92 -6.27
C LYS A 43 -6.46 -5.89 -5.19
N GLY A 44 -5.20 -5.88 -4.76
CA GLY A 44 -4.70 -4.91 -3.78
C GLY A 44 -4.69 -3.48 -4.30
N GLU A 45 -4.45 -3.26 -5.60
CA GLU A 45 -4.53 -1.93 -6.21
C GLU A 45 -5.89 -1.26 -5.96
N LYS A 46 -6.97 -2.02 -6.18
CA LYS A 46 -8.34 -1.57 -5.93
C LYS A 46 -8.60 -1.28 -4.45
N ILE A 47 -8.02 -2.08 -3.54
CA ILE A 47 -8.10 -1.83 -2.10
C ILE A 47 -7.40 -0.52 -1.75
N LEU A 48 -6.18 -0.29 -2.26
CA LEU A 48 -5.43 0.94 -2.03
C LEU A 48 -6.18 2.17 -2.55
N GLU A 49 -6.83 2.06 -3.71
CA GLU A 49 -7.66 3.14 -4.27
C GLU A 49 -8.80 3.50 -3.32
N ILE A 50 -9.55 2.51 -2.82
CA ILE A 50 -10.63 2.72 -1.85
C ILE A 50 -10.07 3.34 -0.56
N VAL A 51 -8.97 2.80 -0.01
CA VAL A 51 -8.35 3.34 1.21
C VAL A 51 -7.98 4.82 1.03
N ARG A 52 -7.34 5.16 -0.10
CA ARG A 52 -6.97 6.55 -0.43
C ARG A 52 -8.18 7.45 -0.58
N GLU A 53 -9.25 6.97 -1.20
CA GLU A 53 -10.48 7.75 -1.34
C GLU A 53 -11.08 8.11 0.02
N TYR A 54 -11.16 7.14 0.94
CA TYR A 54 -11.70 7.35 2.28
C TYR A 54 -10.78 8.21 3.15
N GLU A 55 -9.47 8.04 3.02
CA GLU A 55 -8.48 8.92 3.64
C GLU A 55 -8.63 10.37 3.16
N ASN A 56 -8.73 10.58 1.84
CA ASN A 56 -8.94 11.90 1.26
C ASN A 56 -10.26 12.53 1.75
N ARG A 57 -11.34 11.75 1.84
CA ARG A 57 -12.62 12.22 2.39
C ARG A 57 -12.52 12.58 3.88
N LEU A 58 -11.74 11.83 4.65
CA LEU A 58 -11.47 12.12 6.06
C LEU A 58 -10.70 13.45 6.20
N CYS A 59 -9.65 13.63 5.40
CA CYS A 59 -8.79 14.82 5.43
C CYS A 59 -9.48 16.07 4.85
N ALA A 60 -10.22 15.95 3.74
CA ALA A 60 -10.95 17.05 3.12
C ALA A 60 -12.01 17.68 4.04
N ASN A 61 -12.64 16.87 4.91
CA ASN A 61 -13.57 17.38 5.91
C ASN A 61 -12.88 18.12 7.07
N THR A 62 -11.56 17.96 7.23
CA THR A 62 -10.75 18.65 8.24
C THR A 62 -9.98 19.86 7.70
N GLU A 63 -9.72 19.91 6.40
CA GLU A 63 -8.96 20.98 5.73
C GLU A 63 -9.78 22.23 5.37
N ARG A 64 -11.09 22.23 5.65
CA ARG A 64 -11.93 23.43 5.50
C ARG A 64 -11.58 24.58 6.47
N GLY A 65 -10.52 24.46 7.25
CA GLY A 65 -9.94 25.52 8.09
C GLY A 65 -8.41 25.45 8.13
N MET A 66 -7.75 26.43 8.75
CA MET A 66 -6.28 26.66 8.86
C MET A 66 -5.41 25.51 9.43
N TYR A 67 -5.90 24.27 9.48
CA TYR A 67 -5.39 23.19 10.31
C TYR A 67 -4.75 22.02 9.52
N ASN A 68 -3.89 22.31 8.54
CA ASN A 68 -3.17 21.28 7.75
C ASN A 68 -2.36 20.26 8.59
N LYS A 69 -1.94 20.61 9.81
CA LYS A 69 -1.24 19.68 10.71
C LYS A 69 -2.17 18.62 11.33
N PHE A 70 -3.48 18.89 11.41
CA PHE A 70 -4.45 17.96 11.98
C PHE A 70 -4.85 16.87 10.98
N SER A 71 -4.90 17.17 9.67
CA SER A 71 -5.20 16.18 8.63
C SER A 71 -4.10 15.12 8.51
N ALA A 72 -2.82 15.52 8.57
CA ALA A 72 -1.68 14.59 8.53
C ALA A 72 -1.73 13.53 9.66
N ASN A 73 -1.99 13.95 10.91
CA ASN A 73 -2.10 13.03 12.04
C ASN A 73 -3.32 12.09 11.95
N LEU A 74 -4.40 12.53 11.26
CA LEU A 74 -5.60 11.72 11.05
C LEU A 74 -5.39 10.66 9.97
N ALA A 75 -4.75 11.07 8.85
CA ALA A 75 -4.30 10.18 7.79
C ALA A 75 -3.40 9.07 8.34
N GLU A 76 -2.38 9.43 9.12
CA GLU A 76 -1.48 8.46 9.73
C GLU A 76 -2.22 7.48 10.66
N LYS A 77 -3.13 7.97 11.51
CA LYS A 77 -3.94 7.12 12.38
C LYS A 77 -4.89 6.20 11.60
N PHE A 78 -5.44 6.68 10.50
CA PHE A 78 -6.29 5.88 9.61
C PHE A 78 -5.49 4.76 8.95
N GLN A 79 -4.35 5.10 8.32
CA GLN A 79 -3.44 4.13 7.70
C GLN A 79 -2.91 3.10 8.71
N ASN A 80 -2.58 3.53 9.93
CA ASN A 80 -2.16 2.62 10.99
C ASN A 80 -3.28 1.66 11.43
N GLU A 81 -4.54 2.08 11.38
CA GLU A 81 -5.66 1.16 11.65
C GLU A 81 -5.82 0.16 10.50
N VAL A 82 -5.69 0.60 9.24
CA VAL A 82 -5.71 -0.28 8.06
C VAL A 82 -4.61 -1.34 8.15
N ARG A 83 -3.37 -0.96 8.49
CA ARG A 83 -2.24 -1.89 8.66
C ARG A 83 -2.45 -2.92 9.75
N LYS A 84 -3.17 -2.58 10.83
CA LYS A 84 -3.51 -3.57 11.88
C LYS A 84 -4.43 -4.67 11.36
N HIS A 85 -5.32 -4.32 10.42
CA HIS A 85 -6.26 -5.27 9.82
C HIS A 85 -5.66 -6.00 8.61
N PHE A 86 -4.77 -5.34 7.87
CA PHE A 86 -4.11 -5.87 6.68
C PHE A 86 -2.59 -5.62 6.76
N PRO A 87 -1.82 -6.44 7.49
CA PRO A 87 -0.39 -6.19 7.75
C PRO A 87 0.48 -6.15 6.49
N MET A 88 0.08 -6.83 5.42
CA MET A 88 0.84 -6.89 4.17
C MET A 88 0.36 -5.86 3.13
N ILE A 89 -0.50 -4.89 3.51
CA ILE A 89 -1.07 -3.94 2.56
C ILE A 89 0.00 -3.08 1.85
N ASP A 90 1.11 -2.77 2.53
CA ASP A 90 2.21 -2.00 1.95
C ASP A 90 3.04 -2.80 0.91
N TYR A 91 2.85 -4.13 0.82
CA TYR A 91 3.54 -4.99 -0.16
C TYR A 91 2.83 -5.02 -1.53
N ILE A 92 1.63 -4.42 -1.62
CA ILE A 92 0.89 -4.29 -2.87
C ILE A 92 1.71 -3.43 -3.84
N GLY A 93 2.00 -3.99 -5.02
CA GLY A 93 2.76 -3.32 -6.08
C GLY A 93 4.28 -3.48 -5.98
N VAL A 94 4.81 -4.17 -4.97
CA VAL A 94 6.23 -4.50 -4.88
C VAL A 94 6.56 -5.54 -5.97
N LYS A 95 7.53 -5.23 -6.83
CA LYS A 95 8.05 -6.18 -7.83
C LYS A 95 9.19 -6.96 -7.19
N THR A 96 8.98 -8.24 -6.89
CA THR A 96 9.98 -9.13 -6.28
C THR A 96 10.95 -9.74 -7.28
N LYS A 97 10.93 -9.35 -8.57
CA LYS A 97 11.92 -9.88 -9.53
C LYS A 97 13.32 -9.51 -9.03
N PRO A 98 14.19 -10.48 -8.69
CA PRO A 98 15.58 -10.18 -8.50
C PRO A 98 16.06 -9.62 -9.83
N ASN A 99 16.45 -8.36 -9.82
CA ASN A 99 17.18 -7.81 -10.93
C ASN A 99 18.50 -8.59 -10.90
N ASN A 100 18.56 -9.69 -11.67
CA ASN A 100 19.81 -10.29 -12.09
C ASN A 100 20.50 -9.25 -12.97
N LEU A 101 20.93 -8.13 -12.37
CA LEU A 101 22.07 -7.40 -12.90
C LEU A 101 23.19 -8.43 -12.86
N SER A 102 23.42 -9.05 -14.02
CA SER A 102 24.73 -9.56 -14.40
C SER A 102 25.75 -8.57 -13.85
N SER A 103 26.41 -8.94 -12.75
CA SER A 103 27.53 -8.20 -12.15
C SER A 103 28.75 -8.14 -13.09
N THR A 104 28.59 -8.60 -14.33
CA THR A 104 29.67 -8.88 -15.28
C THR A 104 29.94 -7.72 -16.25
N ASP A 105 29.06 -6.72 -16.37
CA ASP A 105 29.14 -5.77 -17.50
C ASP A 105 29.54 -4.31 -17.18
N ILE A 106 29.88 -3.92 -15.95
CA ILE A 106 30.04 -2.47 -15.63
C ILE A 106 31.50 -2.00 -15.41
N PHE A 107 32.50 -2.87 -15.30
CA PHE A 107 33.90 -2.42 -15.08
C PHE A 107 34.90 -2.94 -16.12
N ALA A 108 34.63 -2.71 -17.40
CA ALA A 108 35.69 -2.70 -18.41
C ALA A 108 36.49 -1.39 -18.28
N ILE A 109 37.43 -1.33 -17.33
CA ILE A 109 38.42 -0.23 -17.24
C ILE A 109 39.26 -0.27 -18.52
N LYS A 110 38.92 0.56 -19.51
CA LYS A 110 39.77 0.78 -20.67
C LYS A 110 41.04 1.49 -20.20
N ARG A 111 42.15 0.76 -20.12
CA ARG A 111 43.47 1.33 -19.84
C ARG A 111 43.80 2.33 -20.94
N ILE A 112 43.92 3.61 -20.60
CA ILE A 112 44.43 4.64 -21.50
C ILE A 112 45.94 4.43 -21.60
N LYS A 113 46.45 4.19 -22.82
CA LYS A 113 47.89 4.26 -23.11
C LYS A 113 48.24 5.72 -23.41
N LEU A 114 49.09 6.31 -22.58
CA LEU A 114 49.78 7.55 -22.92
C LEU A 114 51.09 7.16 -23.62
N ASN A 115 51.21 7.57 -24.89
CA ASN A 115 52.46 7.56 -25.65
C ASN A 115 53.17 8.89 -25.46
#